data_AF-A0A534V468-F1
#
_entry.id   AF-A0A534V468-F1
#
_cell.length_a   1.000
_cell.length_b   1.000
_cell.length_c   1.000
_cell.angle_alpha   90.00
_cell.angle_beta   90.00
_cell.angle_gamma   90.00
#
_symmetry.space_group_name_H-M   'P 1'
#
loop_
_entity.id
_entity.type
_entity.pdbx_description
1 polymer ?
#
loop_
_entity_poly.entity_id
_entity_poly.type
_entity_poly.pdbx_seq_one_letter_code
_entity_poly.pdbx_strand_id
1 'polypeptide(L)'
;MTFIAALLLYLSAASAQENYKSSPLRTPGSRRVSPTESELIRSRADVIQKIKETRAGAAKLLALHETERQRLSEEYDRRRELYYQGLIARNEVLKAEQALAEAMLKVNEDKRWLAETDMAITEYTMRDELLRLPGLAVGGYSETSTLLRFNGGALWSLGDAAKIEKFFVQTFGRALPISALGQTATHDRLGFDHRNAMDVALHPDSKEGQSLLSFLRQAGIPFIAFRNAVPGAATGAHIHIGKPSPQLTVHKPEVKAQ
;
A
#
# COMPACT_ATOMS: atom_id res chain seq x y z
N MET A 1 -7.52 58.59 -62.08
CA MET A 1 -6.66 59.76 -62.40
C MET A 1 -6.08 60.22 -61.08
N THR A 2 -4.80 60.17 -60.75
CA THR A 2 -3.56 60.39 -61.52
C THR A 2 -2.41 59.61 -60.86
N PHE A 3 -1.49 59.14 -61.70
CA PHE A 3 -0.17 58.59 -61.36
C PHE A 3 0.83 59.72 -61.05
N ILE A 4 1.85 59.43 -60.23
CA ILE A 4 3.28 59.88 -60.25
C ILE A 4 3.87 59.31 -58.93
N ALA A 5 4.71 58.28 -58.86
CA ALA A 5 6.00 57.95 -59.50
C ALA A 5 7.19 58.81 -59.01
N ALA A 6 7.91 58.32 -57.99
CA ALA A 6 9.36 58.50 -57.80
C ALA A 6 9.80 57.62 -56.62
N LEU A 7 10.98 57.04 -56.52
CA LEU A 7 12.02 56.56 -57.43
C LEU A 7 12.98 55.86 -56.46
N LEU A 8 13.42 54.65 -56.82
CA LEU A 8 14.30 53.79 -56.03
C LEU A 8 15.67 54.43 -55.76
N LEU A 9 16.17 54.26 -54.53
CA LEU A 9 17.60 54.15 -54.27
C LEU A 9 17.83 52.84 -53.50
N TYR A 10 18.34 51.85 -54.25
CA TYR A 10 19.00 50.67 -53.73
C TYR A 10 20.35 51.09 -53.12
N LEU A 11 20.64 50.66 -51.89
CA LEU A 11 22.01 50.34 -51.49
C LEU A 11 22.00 49.00 -50.75
N SER A 12 22.82 48.08 -51.25
CA SER A 12 22.93 46.70 -50.81
C SER A 12 23.88 46.56 -49.62
N ALA A 13 23.55 45.58 -48.78
CA ALA A 13 24.43 44.69 -48.01
C ALA A 13 25.36 45.27 -46.93
N ALA A 14 24.99 45.03 -45.67
CA ALA A 14 25.88 44.33 -44.74
C ALA A 14 25.04 43.55 -43.72
N SER A 15 25.10 42.23 -43.84
CA SER A 15 24.55 41.25 -42.91
C SER A 15 25.26 41.29 -41.56
N ALA A 16 24.54 41.55 -40.48
CA ALA A 16 24.94 41.20 -39.12
C ALA A 16 23.88 40.26 -38.54
N GLN A 17 24.03 38.98 -38.90
CA GLN A 17 23.26 37.88 -38.35
C GLN A 17 23.81 37.62 -36.94
N GLU A 18 23.09 38.08 -35.91
CA GLU A 18 23.40 37.74 -34.52
C GLU A 18 23.32 36.22 -34.36
N ASN A 19 24.48 35.61 -34.14
CA ASN A 19 24.65 34.21 -33.81
C ASN A 19 24.01 33.92 -32.44
N TYR A 20 22.71 33.64 -32.43
CA TYR A 20 22.12 32.81 -31.37
C TYR A 20 22.71 31.41 -31.50
N LYS A 21 23.80 31.17 -30.76
CA LYS A 21 24.33 29.82 -30.52
C LYS A 21 23.21 28.99 -29.90
N SER A 22 22.57 28.18 -30.72
CA SER A 22 21.76 27.05 -30.31
C SER A 22 22.61 26.15 -29.43
N SER A 23 22.39 26.22 -28.12
CA SER A 23 22.95 25.25 -27.20
C SER A 23 22.38 23.88 -27.56
N PRO A 24 23.21 22.87 -27.86
CA PRO A 24 22.69 21.56 -28.18
C PRO A 24 21.96 21.00 -26.96
N LEU A 25 20.73 20.53 -27.19
CA LEU A 25 19.95 19.72 -26.27
C LEU A 25 20.86 18.63 -25.67
N ARG A 26 21.12 18.74 -24.36
CA ARG A 26 21.74 17.67 -23.59
C ARG A 26 20.84 16.45 -23.70
N THR A 27 21.31 15.45 -24.43
CA THR A 27 20.83 14.07 -24.37
C THR A 27 20.77 13.65 -22.90
N PRO A 28 19.71 12.97 -22.42
CA PRO A 28 19.69 12.48 -21.06
C PRO A 28 20.80 11.44 -20.91
N GLY A 29 21.93 11.86 -20.34
CA GLY A 29 23.06 10.99 -20.07
C GLY A 29 22.59 9.88 -19.14
N SER A 30 22.78 8.64 -19.59
CA SER A 30 22.62 7.44 -18.76
C SER A 30 23.35 7.64 -17.44
N ARG A 31 22.59 7.86 -16.37
CA ARG A 31 23.11 7.95 -15.01
C ARG A 31 23.73 6.59 -14.70
N ARG A 32 25.06 6.48 -14.76
CA ARG A 32 25.77 5.28 -14.33
C ARG A 32 25.47 5.07 -12.86
N VAL A 33 24.70 4.02 -12.58
CA VAL A 33 24.40 3.55 -11.22
C VAL A 33 25.73 3.24 -10.53
N SER A 34 25.96 3.81 -9.35
CA SER A 34 27.18 3.52 -8.59
C SER A 34 27.22 2.05 -8.15
N PRO A 35 28.40 1.46 -7.90
CA PRO A 35 28.50 0.07 -7.42
C PRO A 35 27.69 -0.17 -6.14
N THR A 36 27.71 0.79 -5.21
CA THR A 36 26.92 0.76 -3.97
C THR A 36 25.42 0.85 -4.22
N GLU A 37 24.97 1.69 -5.15
CA GLU A 37 23.55 1.77 -5.54
C GLU A 37 23.08 0.48 -6.25
N SER A 38 23.97 -0.16 -7.02
CA SER A 38 23.70 -1.46 -7.66
C SER A 38 23.58 -2.60 -6.64
N GLU A 39 24.45 -2.63 -5.63
CA GLU A 39 24.39 -3.59 -4.53
C GLU A 39 23.13 -3.41 -3.67
N LEU A 40 22.75 -2.17 -3.38
CA LEU A 40 21.51 -1.86 -2.67
C LEU A 40 20.27 -2.31 -3.45
N ILE A 41 20.23 -2.08 -4.77
CA ILE A 41 19.12 -2.54 -5.62
C ILE A 41 19.02 -4.07 -5.61
N ARG A 42 20.16 -4.79 -5.71
CA ARG A 42 20.17 -6.26 -5.62
C ARG A 42 19.70 -6.75 -4.26
N SER A 43 20.23 -6.19 -3.17
CA SER A 43 19.81 -6.54 -1.81
C SER A 43 18.31 -6.34 -1.59
N ARG A 44 17.75 -5.25 -2.11
CA ARG A 44 16.31 -4.95 -2.08
C ARG A 44 15.49 -5.96 -2.88
N ALA A 45 15.94 -6.33 -4.07
CA ALA A 45 15.28 -7.34 -4.90
C ALA A 45 15.28 -8.71 -4.21
N ASP A 46 16.40 -9.09 -3.58
CA ASP A 46 16.53 -10.35 -2.85
C ASP A 46 15.60 -10.41 -1.63
N VAL A 47 15.46 -9.30 -0.89
CA VAL A 47 14.52 -9.22 0.25
C VAL A 47 13.09 -9.42 -0.21
N ILE A 48 12.64 -8.71 -1.26
CA ILE A 48 11.29 -8.89 -1.82
C ILE A 48 11.09 -10.33 -2.25
N GLN A 49 12.07 -10.91 -2.95
CA GLN A 49 11.97 -12.27 -3.47
C GLN A 49 11.78 -13.29 -2.33
N LYS A 50 12.55 -13.18 -1.25
CA LYS A 50 12.40 -14.03 -0.06
C LYS A 50 11.04 -13.87 0.62
N ILE A 51 10.53 -12.64 0.69
CA ILE A 51 9.19 -12.37 1.25
C ILE A 51 8.12 -13.02 0.37
N LYS A 52 8.23 -12.90 -0.96
CA LYS A 52 7.30 -13.55 -1.91
C LYS A 52 7.31 -15.06 -1.79
N GLU A 53 8.47 -15.68 -1.60
CA GLU A 53 8.60 -17.13 -1.37
C GLU A 53 7.94 -17.54 -0.06
N THR A 54 8.18 -16.79 1.03
CA THR A 54 7.54 -17.01 2.33
C THR A 54 6.01 -16.90 2.21
N ARG A 55 5.53 -15.87 1.50
CA ARG A 55 4.11 -15.64 1.23
C ARG A 55 3.50 -16.79 0.41
N ALA A 56 4.19 -17.29 -0.61
CA ALA A 56 3.72 -18.43 -1.39
C ALA A 56 3.61 -19.71 -0.55
N GLY A 57 4.55 -19.94 0.38
CA GLY A 57 4.47 -21.02 1.36
C GLY A 57 3.26 -20.87 2.28
N ALA A 58 3.05 -19.67 2.83
CA ALA A 58 1.90 -19.38 3.69
C ALA A 58 0.55 -19.55 2.97
N ALA A 59 0.46 -19.17 1.69
CA ALA A 59 -0.76 -19.39 0.90
C ALA A 59 -1.10 -20.88 0.74
N LYS A 60 -0.08 -21.75 0.56
CA LYS A 60 -0.28 -23.20 0.54
C LYS A 60 -0.75 -23.72 1.89
N LEU A 61 -0.18 -23.20 2.98
CA LEU A 61 -0.57 -23.58 4.34
C LEU A 61 -2.01 -23.15 4.66
N LEU A 62 -2.42 -21.95 4.25
CA LEU A 62 -3.79 -21.47 4.36
C LEU A 62 -4.77 -22.44 3.68
N ALA A 63 -4.47 -22.90 2.47
CA ALA A 63 -5.33 -23.86 1.77
C ALA A 63 -5.52 -25.18 2.55
N LEU A 64 -4.47 -25.65 3.24
CA LEU A 64 -4.57 -26.81 4.13
C LEU A 64 -5.45 -26.53 5.35
N HIS A 65 -5.28 -25.37 5.99
CA HIS A 65 -6.13 -24.97 7.12
C HIS A 65 -7.59 -24.73 6.73
N GLU A 66 -7.86 -24.21 5.53
CA GLU A 66 -9.23 -24.05 5.02
C GLU A 66 -9.91 -25.40 4.78
N THR A 67 -9.15 -26.38 4.27
CA THR A 67 -9.61 -27.77 4.12
C THR A 67 -9.94 -28.38 5.48
N GLU A 68 -9.06 -28.19 6.47
CA GLU A 68 -9.28 -28.70 7.83
C GLU A 68 -10.47 -28.03 8.52
N ARG A 69 -10.61 -26.70 8.40
CA ARG A 69 -11.78 -25.95 8.89
C ARG A 69 -13.06 -26.51 8.29
N GLN A 70 -13.07 -26.84 7.00
CA GLN A 70 -14.24 -27.42 6.34
C GLN A 70 -14.57 -28.81 6.90
N ARG A 71 -13.55 -29.68 7.04
CA ARG A 71 -13.71 -31.01 7.64
C ARG A 71 -14.26 -30.95 9.06
N LEU A 72 -13.76 -30.03 9.89
CA LEU A 72 -14.23 -29.82 11.26
C LEU A 72 -15.64 -29.23 11.31
N SER A 73 -16.01 -28.39 10.35
CA SER A 73 -17.38 -27.87 10.22
C SER A 73 -18.38 -29.01 10.00
N GLU A 74 -18.06 -29.91 9.08
CA GLU A 74 -18.89 -31.08 8.79
C GLU A 74 -18.98 -32.04 9.99
N GLU A 75 -17.88 -32.21 10.72
CA GLU A 75 -17.88 -33.03 11.94
C GLU A 75 -18.72 -32.41 13.05
N TYR A 76 -18.65 -31.09 13.25
CA TYR A 76 -19.50 -30.38 14.18
C TYR A 76 -20.99 -30.53 13.82
N ASP A 77 -21.34 -30.35 12.55
CA ASP A 77 -22.72 -30.52 12.09
C ASP A 77 -23.23 -31.95 12.30
N ARG A 78 -22.41 -32.97 11.99
CA ARG A 78 -22.74 -34.38 12.27
C ARG A 78 -22.97 -34.65 13.75
N ARG A 79 -22.07 -34.16 14.61
CA ARG A 79 -22.20 -34.36 16.07
C ARG A 79 -23.41 -33.64 16.65
N ARG A 80 -23.70 -32.43 16.16
CA ARG A 80 -24.89 -31.68 16.55
C ARG A 80 -26.16 -32.48 16.23
N GLU A 81 -26.22 -33.10 15.05
CA GLU A 81 -27.34 -33.95 14.65
C GLU A 81 -27.49 -35.18 15.55
N LEU A 82 -26.40 -35.92 15.80
CA LEU A 82 -26.41 -37.08 16.70
C LEU A 82 -26.84 -36.71 18.13
N TYR A 83 -26.46 -35.53 18.61
CA TYR A 83 -26.88 -35.04 19.92
C TYR A 83 -28.38 -34.75 19.96
N TYR A 84 -28.95 -34.14 18.92
CA TYR A 84 -30.41 -33.94 18.84
C TYR A 84 -31.20 -35.24 18.79
N GLN A 85 -30.60 -36.30 18.24
CA GLN A 85 -31.15 -37.66 18.26
C GLN A 85 -30.93 -38.38 19.61
N GLY A 86 -30.22 -37.77 20.57
CA GLY A 86 -29.91 -38.36 21.87
C GLY A 86 -28.84 -39.46 21.82
N LEU A 87 -28.10 -39.58 20.71
CA LEU A 87 -27.12 -40.65 20.49
C LEU A 87 -25.74 -40.37 21.07
N ILE A 88 -25.40 -39.11 21.33
CA ILE A 88 -24.14 -38.70 21.96
C ILE A 88 -24.37 -37.71 23.10
N ALA A 89 -23.39 -37.59 24.00
CA ALA A 89 -23.43 -36.62 25.08
C ALA A 89 -23.15 -35.19 24.58
N ARG A 90 -23.74 -34.18 25.24
CA ARG A 90 -23.51 -32.75 24.93
C ARG A 90 -22.02 -32.37 24.88
N ASN A 91 -21.21 -32.96 25.74
CA ASN A 91 -19.76 -32.69 25.79
C ASN A 91 -19.04 -33.04 24.48
N GLU A 92 -19.53 -34.04 23.74
CA GLU A 92 -18.94 -34.42 22.44
C GLU A 92 -19.21 -33.39 21.35
N VAL A 93 -20.33 -32.65 21.43
CA VAL A 93 -20.62 -31.52 20.54
C VAL A 93 -19.75 -30.33 20.89
N LEU A 94 -19.63 -30.01 22.19
CA LEU A 94 -18.82 -28.87 22.65
C LEU A 94 -17.34 -29.00 22.25
N LYS A 95 -16.77 -30.21 22.31
CA LYS A 95 -15.40 -30.45 21.82
C LYS A 95 -15.25 -30.17 20.31
N ALA A 96 -16.24 -30.55 19.51
CA ALA A 96 -16.21 -30.33 18.06
C ALA A 96 -16.42 -28.84 17.70
N GLU A 97 -17.29 -28.15 18.44
CA GLU A 97 -17.47 -26.70 18.32
C GLU A 97 -16.17 -25.96 18.64
N GLN A 98 -15.49 -26.32 19.74
CA GLN A 98 -14.20 -25.73 20.10
C GLN A 98 -13.14 -25.97 19.01
N ALA A 99 -13.02 -27.20 18.49
CA ALA A 99 -12.06 -27.50 17.42
C ALA A 99 -12.34 -26.70 16.15
N LEU A 100 -13.62 -26.54 15.77
CA LEU A 100 -14.02 -25.70 14.65
C LEU A 100 -13.66 -24.23 14.89
N ALA A 101 -13.94 -23.70 16.08
CA ALA A 101 -13.63 -22.32 16.44
C ALA A 101 -12.11 -22.04 16.36
N GLU A 102 -11.28 -22.95 16.88
CA GLU A 102 -9.81 -22.86 16.79
C GLU A 102 -9.32 -22.88 15.33
N ALA A 103 -9.87 -23.76 14.49
CA ALA A 103 -9.54 -23.80 13.06
C ALA A 103 -9.98 -22.53 12.32
N MET A 104 -11.13 -21.96 12.66
CA MET A 104 -11.60 -20.69 12.10
C MET A 104 -10.67 -19.52 12.48
N LEU A 105 -10.21 -19.45 13.72
CA LEU A 105 -9.25 -18.43 14.16
C LEU A 105 -7.95 -18.53 13.36
N LYS A 106 -7.41 -19.75 13.20
CA LYS A 106 -6.17 -19.98 12.45
C LYS A 106 -6.28 -19.54 10.99
N VAL A 107 -7.38 -19.89 10.31
CA VAL A 107 -7.66 -19.44 8.94
C VAL A 107 -7.74 -17.92 8.85
N ASN A 108 -8.38 -17.26 9.82
CA ASN A 108 -8.51 -15.80 9.83
C ASN A 108 -7.16 -15.11 10.07
N GLU A 109 -6.31 -15.65 10.95
CA GLU A 109 -4.96 -15.17 11.19
C GLU A 109 -4.08 -15.29 9.93
N ASP A 110 -4.11 -16.44 9.25
CA ASP A 110 -3.36 -16.65 8.02
C ASP A 110 -3.80 -15.71 6.90
N LYS A 111 -5.12 -15.50 6.76
CA LYS A 111 -5.69 -14.53 5.79
C LYS A 111 -5.24 -13.12 6.10
N ARG A 112 -5.27 -12.71 7.37
CA ARG A 112 -4.79 -11.39 7.80
C ARG A 112 -3.31 -11.23 7.50
N TRP A 113 -2.48 -12.23 7.84
CA TRP A 113 -1.05 -12.20 7.58
C TRP A 113 -0.72 -12.10 6.08
N LEU A 114 -1.44 -12.83 5.23
CA LEU A 114 -1.28 -12.73 3.77
C LEU A 114 -1.68 -11.34 3.26
N ALA A 115 -2.82 -10.81 3.70
CA ALA A 115 -3.30 -9.49 3.30
C ALA A 115 -2.34 -8.38 3.74
N GLU A 116 -1.86 -8.42 4.98
CA GLU A 116 -0.84 -7.51 5.52
C GLU A 116 0.45 -7.58 4.71
N THR A 117 0.96 -8.80 4.47
CA THR A 117 2.19 -9.03 3.73
C THR A 117 2.09 -8.49 2.31
N ASP A 118 0.94 -8.73 1.69
CA ASP A 118 0.60 -8.19 0.40
C ASP A 118 0.70 -6.66 0.44
N MET A 119 -0.10 -5.98 1.26
CA MET A 119 -0.14 -4.51 1.32
C MET A 119 1.24 -3.88 1.54
N ALA A 120 2.05 -4.45 2.45
CA ALA A 120 3.42 -4.01 2.68
C ALA A 120 4.33 -4.16 1.44
N ILE A 121 4.18 -5.24 0.65
CA ILE A 121 4.88 -5.38 -0.65
C ILE A 121 4.41 -4.31 -1.64
N THR A 122 3.12 -3.98 -1.68
CA THR A 122 2.61 -2.89 -2.53
C THR A 122 3.23 -1.55 -2.14
N GLU A 123 3.16 -1.19 -0.86
CA GLU A 123 3.76 0.07 -0.38
C GLU A 123 5.23 0.14 -0.75
N TYR A 124 5.96 -0.96 -0.52
CA TYR A 124 7.37 -1.07 -0.86
C TYR A 124 7.64 -0.89 -2.35
N THR A 125 6.89 -1.60 -3.20
CA THR A 125 7.05 -1.56 -4.66
C THR A 125 6.68 -0.20 -5.24
N MET A 126 5.68 0.46 -4.66
CA MET A 126 5.20 1.77 -5.09
C MET A 126 6.04 2.93 -4.55
N ARG A 127 6.92 2.72 -3.57
CA ARG A 127 7.73 3.79 -2.95
C ARG A 127 8.41 4.69 -3.97
N ASP A 128 9.20 4.11 -4.87
CA ASP A 128 10.00 4.90 -5.80
C ASP A 128 9.12 5.65 -6.81
N GLU A 129 7.94 5.10 -7.14
CA GLU A 129 6.94 5.79 -7.95
C GLU A 129 6.30 6.95 -7.17
N LEU A 130 5.88 6.71 -5.92
CA LEU A 130 5.31 7.74 -5.04
C LEU A 130 6.28 8.91 -4.81
N LEU A 131 7.59 8.64 -4.75
CA LEU A 131 8.64 9.66 -4.65
C LEU A 131 8.87 10.45 -5.95
N ARG A 132 8.53 9.88 -7.11
CA ARG A 132 8.61 10.57 -8.41
C ARG A 132 7.39 11.43 -8.69
N LEU A 133 6.24 11.10 -8.10
CA LEU A 133 5.03 11.90 -8.24
C LEU A 133 5.23 13.30 -7.61
N PRO A 134 4.58 14.34 -8.15
CA PRO A 134 4.59 15.65 -7.52
C PRO A 134 4.16 15.57 -6.06
N GLY A 135 4.93 16.22 -5.19
CA GLY A 135 4.58 16.39 -3.79
C GLY A 135 3.27 17.15 -3.65
N LEU A 136 2.42 16.74 -2.73
CA LEU A 136 1.18 17.44 -2.42
C LEU A 136 1.44 18.47 -1.33
N ALA A 137 0.94 19.70 -1.51
CA ALA A 137 0.86 20.65 -0.41
C ALA A 137 -0.03 20.10 0.72
N VAL A 138 0.04 20.69 1.92
CA VAL A 138 -0.88 20.34 3.01
C VAL A 138 -2.32 20.61 2.56
N GLY A 139 -3.21 19.65 2.78
CA GLY A 139 -4.58 19.64 2.26
C GLY A 139 -4.70 19.23 0.78
N GLY A 140 -3.57 18.98 0.11
CA GLY A 140 -3.55 18.57 -1.29
C GLY A 140 -4.13 17.18 -1.50
N TYR A 141 -4.88 17.03 -2.59
CA TYR A 141 -5.49 15.78 -3.02
C TYR A 141 -5.07 15.48 -4.46
N SER A 142 -4.78 14.22 -4.75
CA SER A 142 -4.42 13.76 -6.10
C SER A 142 -5.07 12.42 -6.36
N GLU A 143 -5.64 12.29 -7.55
CA GLU A 143 -6.36 11.10 -7.97
C GLU A 143 -5.91 10.71 -9.38
N THR A 144 -5.56 9.44 -9.53
CA THR A 144 -5.21 8.82 -10.82
C THR A 144 -6.03 7.55 -11.00
N SER A 145 -5.95 6.91 -12.16
CA SER A 145 -6.59 5.61 -12.38
C SER A 145 -6.09 4.49 -11.44
N THR A 146 -4.90 4.65 -10.85
CA THR A 146 -4.25 3.62 -10.04
C THR A 146 -4.30 3.90 -8.54
N LEU A 147 -4.31 5.16 -8.12
CA LEU A 147 -4.24 5.52 -6.70
C LEU A 147 -4.88 6.89 -6.39
N LEU A 148 -5.27 7.06 -5.13
CA LEU A 148 -5.70 8.32 -4.55
C LEU A 148 -4.70 8.68 -3.44
N ARG A 149 -4.39 9.97 -3.29
CA ARG A 149 -3.51 10.49 -2.24
C ARG A 149 -4.14 11.72 -1.63
N PHE A 150 -4.04 11.82 -0.32
CA PHE A 150 -4.37 13.03 0.40
C PHE A 150 -3.27 13.34 1.41
N ASN A 151 -2.69 14.53 1.32
CA ASN A 151 -1.69 15.00 2.26
C ASN A 151 -2.37 15.88 3.33
N GLY A 152 -3.05 15.23 4.27
CA GLY A 152 -3.73 15.90 5.37
C GLY A 152 -2.77 16.62 6.34
N GLY A 153 -3.25 17.70 6.97
CA GLY A 153 -2.47 18.49 7.93
C GLY A 153 -2.65 18.10 9.39
N ALA A 154 -3.53 17.16 9.71
CA ALA A 154 -3.77 16.74 11.08
C ALA A 154 -2.55 16.01 11.65
N LEU A 155 -2.33 16.17 12.96
CA LEU A 155 -1.38 15.36 13.72
C LEU A 155 -1.98 13.97 13.91
N TRP A 156 -1.80 13.11 12.91
CA TRP A 156 -2.21 11.72 12.94
C TRP A 156 -1.25 10.86 13.79
N SER A 157 -1.82 9.98 14.61
CA SER A 157 -1.10 8.90 15.30
C SER A 157 -2.00 7.67 15.44
N LEU A 158 -1.42 6.51 15.75
CA LEU A 158 -2.22 5.31 16.07
C LEU A 158 -3.14 5.47 17.28
N GLY A 159 -2.87 6.43 18.17
CA GLY A 159 -3.77 6.75 19.28
C GLY A 159 -5.16 7.24 18.81
N ASP A 160 -5.26 7.72 17.57
CA ASP A 160 -6.51 8.15 16.95
C ASP A 160 -7.24 7.03 16.18
N ALA A 161 -6.68 5.81 16.11
CA ALA A 161 -7.26 4.68 15.39
C ALA A 161 -8.68 4.34 15.82
N ALA A 162 -8.92 4.34 17.14
CA ALA A 162 -10.23 4.03 17.72
C ALA A 162 -11.35 4.98 17.22
N LYS A 163 -11.01 6.21 16.81
CA LYS A 163 -11.99 7.16 16.23
C LYS A 163 -12.46 6.69 14.85
N ILE A 164 -11.54 6.19 14.03
CA ILE A 164 -11.83 5.65 12.70
C ILE A 164 -12.66 4.37 12.82
N GLU A 165 -12.25 3.46 13.71
CA GLU A 165 -12.99 2.22 13.98
C GLU A 165 -14.42 2.51 14.46
N LYS A 166 -14.57 3.45 15.41
CA LYS A 166 -15.88 3.87 15.90
C LYS A 166 -16.75 4.45 14.79
N PHE A 167 -16.21 5.36 13.98
CA PHE A 167 -16.91 5.89 12.81
C PHE A 167 -17.40 4.76 11.90
N PHE A 168 -16.54 3.79 11.59
CA PHE A 168 -16.86 2.70 10.69
C PHE A 168 -17.96 1.78 11.24
N VAL A 169 -17.85 1.38 12.51
CA VAL A 169 -18.87 0.56 13.18
C VAL A 169 -20.21 1.29 13.26
N GLN A 170 -20.21 2.59 13.60
CA GLN A 170 -21.45 3.38 13.66
C GLN A 170 -22.11 3.54 12.28
N THR A 171 -21.31 3.56 11.21
CA THR A 171 -21.82 3.76 9.84
C THR A 171 -22.29 2.44 9.20
N PHE A 172 -21.58 1.33 9.45
CA PHE A 172 -21.78 0.07 8.72
C PHE A 172 -22.17 -1.13 9.60
N GLY A 173 -22.21 -0.97 10.93
CA GLY A 173 -22.62 -2.01 11.87
C GLY A 173 -21.63 -3.18 12.00
N ARG A 174 -20.42 -3.05 11.47
CA ARG A 174 -19.37 -4.08 11.49
C ARG A 174 -17.99 -3.48 11.75
N ALA A 175 -17.04 -4.30 12.19
CA ALA A 175 -15.67 -3.87 12.40
C ALA A 175 -15.00 -3.40 11.10
N LEU A 176 -14.11 -2.41 11.22
CA LEU A 176 -13.22 -1.97 10.16
C LEU A 176 -12.28 -3.15 9.80
N PRO A 177 -12.13 -3.52 8.52
CA PRO A 177 -11.27 -4.63 8.13
C PRO A 177 -9.80 -4.18 8.13
N ILE A 178 -9.23 -4.02 9.31
CA ILE A 178 -7.83 -3.67 9.51
C ILE A 178 -6.94 -4.87 9.14
N SER A 179 -5.99 -4.63 8.25
CA SER A 179 -4.99 -5.60 7.81
C SER A 179 -3.65 -5.40 8.52
N ALA A 180 -3.27 -4.16 8.79
CA ALA A 180 -2.09 -3.82 9.58
C ALA A 180 -2.45 -2.69 10.57
N LEU A 181 -2.11 -2.84 11.85
CA LEU A 181 -2.24 -1.79 12.85
C LEU A 181 -0.86 -1.44 13.40
N GLY A 182 -0.19 -0.49 12.77
CA GLY A 182 1.16 -0.11 13.14
C GLY A 182 2.25 -1.05 12.61
N GLN A 183 3.42 -0.98 13.24
CA GLN A 183 4.60 -1.76 12.82
C GLN A 183 4.33 -3.25 12.87
N THR A 184 4.70 -3.97 11.81
CA THR A 184 4.62 -5.43 11.75
C THR A 184 5.96 -6.04 11.36
N ALA A 185 6.09 -7.36 11.57
CA ALA A 185 7.31 -8.08 11.19
C ALA A 185 7.61 -8.00 9.69
N THR A 186 6.59 -7.87 8.84
CA THR A 186 6.79 -7.68 7.39
C THR A 186 7.40 -6.31 7.11
N HIS A 187 6.90 -5.26 7.76
CA HIS A 187 7.48 -3.92 7.66
C HIS A 187 8.93 -3.88 8.15
N ASP A 188 9.25 -4.58 9.25
CA ASP A 188 10.63 -4.70 9.75
C ASP A 188 11.56 -5.35 8.71
N ARG A 189 11.12 -6.45 8.09
CA ARG A 189 11.88 -7.14 7.04
C ARG A 189 12.09 -6.28 5.78
N LEU A 190 11.10 -5.45 5.46
CA LEU A 190 11.17 -4.48 4.35
C LEU A 190 11.93 -3.20 4.71
N GLY A 191 12.26 -3.01 5.98
CA GLY A 191 12.95 -1.82 6.46
C GLY A 191 12.08 -0.56 6.46
N PHE A 192 10.76 -0.69 6.62
CA PHE A 192 9.80 0.42 6.63
C PHE A 192 9.29 0.71 8.05
N ASP A 193 9.10 1.99 8.35
CA ASP A 193 8.53 2.47 9.61
C ASP A 193 7.03 2.72 9.45
N HIS A 194 6.23 1.77 9.87
CA HIS A 194 4.77 1.80 9.83
C HIS A 194 4.17 2.14 11.21
N ARG A 195 4.96 2.59 12.19
CA ARG A 195 4.49 2.80 13.58
C ARG A 195 3.36 3.83 13.74
N ASN A 196 3.21 4.74 12.78
CA ASN A 196 2.17 5.77 12.78
C ASN A 196 1.24 5.63 11.56
N ALA A 197 1.06 4.41 11.06
CA ALA A 197 0.16 4.10 9.96
C ALA A 197 -0.66 2.84 10.26
N MET A 198 -1.74 2.67 9.52
CA MET A 198 -2.50 1.43 9.49
C MET A 198 -2.99 1.16 8.06
N ASP A 199 -3.19 -0.11 7.72
CA ASP A 199 -3.75 -0.51 6.44
C ASP A 199 -5.11 -1.17 6.63
N VAL A 200 -6.05 -0.86 5.74
CA VAL A 200 -7.39 -1.45 5.74
C VAL A 200 -7.71 -2.09 4.39
N ALA A 201 -8.28 -3.30 4.44
CA ALA A 201 -8.70 -4.09 3.28
C ALA A 201 -10.05 -3.60 2.73
N LEU A 202 -10.10 -2.34 2.29
CA LEU A 202 -11.26 -1.75 1.61
C LEU A 202 -10.88 -1.28 0.21
N HIS A 203 -11.76 -1.55 -0.75
CA HIS A 203 -11.61 -1.00 -2.09
C HIS A 203 -11.95 0.51 -2.06
N PRO A 204 -11.09 1.41 -2.57
CA PRO A 204 -11.29 2.87 -2.52
C PRO A 204 -12.62 3.31 -3.15
N ASP A 205 -13.02 2.68 -4.25
CA ASP A 205 -14.26 3.03 -4.98
C ASP A 205 -15.53 2.29 -4.46
N SER A 206 -15.41 1.44 -3.43
CA SER A 206 -16.58 0.86 -2.77
C SER A 206 -17.32 1.93 -1.93
N LYS A 207 -18.60 1.69 -1.60
CA LYS A 207 -19.36 2.59 -0.72
C LYS A 207 -18.67 2.82 0.63
N GLU A 208 -18.14 1.75 1.22
CA GLU A 208 -17.42 1.79 2.48
C GLU A 208 -16.08 2.53 2.35
N GLY A 209 -15.33 2.25 1.28
CA GLY A 209 -14.09 2.94 0.97
C GLY A 209 -14.29 4.44 0.78
N GLN A 210 -15.25 4.85 -0.06
CA GLN A 210 -15.56 6.26 -0.30
C GLN A 210 -16.01 6.98 0.98
N SER A 211 -16.82 6.33 1.82
CA SER A 211 -17.24 6.87 3.12
C SER A 211 -16.05 7.08 4.05
N LEU A 212 -15.15 6.09 4.15
CA LEU A 212 -13.94 6.20 4.93
C LEU A 212 -13.00 7.30 4.40
N LEU A 213 -12.74 7.34 3.09
CA LEU A 213 -11.89 8.37 2.48
C LEU A 213 -12.46 9.77 2.71
N SER A 214 -13.78 9.95 2.62
CA SER A 214 -14.45 11.21 2.94
C SER A 214 -14.23 11.61 4.40
N PHE A 215 -14.43 10.67 5.34
CA PHE A 215 -14.16 10.89 6.76
C PHE A 215 -12.71 11.29 7.02
N LEU A 216 -11.74 10.57 6.45
CA LEU A 216 -10.31 10.87 6.61
C LEU A 216 -9.95 12.26 6.07
N ARG A 217 -10.51 12.64 4.91
CA ARG A 217 -10.31 13.99 4.34
C ARG A 217 -10.86 15.08 5.25
N GLN A 218 -12.07 14.90 5.78
CA GLN A 218 -12.69 15.86 6.70
C GLN A 218 -11.92 15.98 8.01
N ALA A 219 -11.39 14.87 8.52
CA ALA A 219 -10.55 14.85 9.71
C ALA A 219 -9.11 15.34 9.45
N GLY A 220 -8.74 15.63 8.20
CA GLY A 220 -7.39 16.05 7.83
C GLY A 220 -6.33 14.95 7.99
N ILE A 221 -6.74 13.67 8.01
CA ILE A 221 -5.86 12.52 8.18
C ILE A 221 -5.28 12.11 6.81
N PRO A 222 -3.94 12.05 6.65
CA PRO A 222 -3.33 11.66 5.39
C PRO A 222 -3.63 10.19 5.04
N PHE A 223 -3.67 9.88 3.74
CA PHE A 223 -3.80 8.51 3.25
C PHE A 223 -3.23 8.33 1.84
N ILE A 224 -2.99 7.07 1.49
CA ILE A 224 -2.77 6.59 0.13
C ILE A 224 -3.74 5.42 -0.10
N ALA A 225 -4.54 5.50 -1.15
CA ALA A 225 -5.50 4.46 -1.49
C ALA A 225 -5.14 3.84 -2.83
N PHE A 226 -4.90 2.53 -2.86
CA PHE A 226 -4.54 1.80 -4.07
C PHE A 226 -5.81 1.18 -4.68
N ARG A 227 -6.11 1.48 -5.95
CA ARG A 227 -7.30 0.98 -6.64
C ARG A 227 -7.14 -0.41 -7.22
N ASN A 228 -5.93 -0.76 -7.63
CA ASN A 228 -5.65 -1.97 -8.38
C ASN A 228 -4.48 -2.72 -7.78
N ALA A 229 -4.36 -3.98 -8.17
CA ALA A 229 -3.14 -4.73 -7.91
C ALA A 229 -1.95 -4.02 -8.55
N VAL A 230 -0.89 -3.86 -7.76
CA VAL A 230 0.36 -3.28 -8.22
C VAL A 230 1.18 -4.38 -8.90
N PRO A 231 1.69 -4.17 -10.12
CA PRO A 231 2.57 -5.14 -10.77
C PRO A 231 3.73 -5.55 -9.87
N GLY A 232 3.89 -6.85 -9.64
CA GLY A 232 4.91 -7.37 -8.73
C GLY A 232 4.50 -7.43 -7.26
N ALA A 233 3.31 -6.99 -6.89
CA ALA A 233 2.66 -7.22 -5.60
C ALA A 233 1.40 -8.07 -5.81
N ALA A 234 1.04 -8.91 -4.84
CA ALA A 234 -0.11 -9.81 -4.96
C ALA A 234 -1.36 -9.29 -4.23
N THR A 235 -1.44 -7.97 -4.08
CA THR A 235 -2.42 -7.26 -3.25
C THR A 235 -3.53 -6.73 -4.11
N GLY A 236 -4.76 -6.80 -3.61
CA GLY A 236 -5.87 -6.04 -4.17
C GLY A 236 -5.83 -4.58 -3.74
N ALA A 237 -6.93 -3.90 -4.03
CA ALA A 237 -7.20 -2.55 -3.58
C ALA A 237 -7.21 -2.46 -2.04
N HIS A 238 -6.62 -1.41 -1.49
CA HIS A 238 -6.59 -1.15 -0.04
C HIS A 238 -6.34 0.33 0.24
N ILE A 239 -6.52 0.73 1.50
CA ILE A 239 -6.28 2.10 1.96
C ILE A 239 -5.24 2.07 3.07
N HIS A 240 -4.12 2.73 2.82
CA HIS A 240 -3.08 3.06 3.78
C HIS A 240 -3.43 4.39 4.45
N ILE A 241 -3.62 4.38 5.77
CA ILE A 241 -3.99 5.55 6.59
C ILE A 241 -2.76 6.01 7.36
N GLY A 242 -2.42 7.28 7.20
CA GLY A 242 -1.19 7.86 7.71
C GLY A 242 -0.33 8.42 6.58
N LYS A 243 0.87 8.87 6.95
CA LYS A 243 1.88 9.27 5.98
C LYS A 243 2.54 7.99 5.42
N PRO A 244 2.97 7.99 4.14
CA PRO A 244 3.73 6.87 3.60
C PRO A 244 4.91 6.50 4.51
N SER A 245 5.10 5.21 4.73
CA SER A 245 6.12 4.68 5.64
C SER A 245 7.51 5.08 5.17
N PRO A 246 8.29 5.84 5.96
CA PRO A 246 9.68 6.10 5.63
C PRO A 246 10.53 4.85 5.82
N GLN A 247 11.73 4.85 5.26
CA GLN A 247 12.71 3.81 5.59
C GLN A 247 13.15 3.95 7.05
N LEU A 248 13.24 2.81 7.74
CA LEU A 248 13.91 2.75 9.03
C LEU A 248 15.34 3.24 8.85
N THR A 249 15.72 4.27 9.59
CA THR A 249 17.10 4.74 9.60
C THR A 249 17.97 3.68 10.27
N VAL A 250 18.85 3.04 9.50
CA VAL A 250 19.90 2.20 10.08
C VAL A 250 20.85 3.13 10.82
N HIS A 251 20.84 3.07 12.15
CA HIS A 251 21.85 3.74 12.95
C HIS A 251 23.21 3.11 12.61
N LYS A 252 24.06 3.85 11.90
CA LYS A 252 25.45 3.44 11.66
C LYS A 252 26.17 3.62 13.01
N PRO A 253 26.73 2.57 13.63
CA PRO A 253 27.50 2.77 14.85
C PRO A 253 28.67 3.72 14.51
N GLU A 254 28.77 4.83 15.22
CA GLU A 254 29.96 5.67 15.20
C GLU A 254 31.14 4.82 15.66
N VAL A 255 32.00 4.45 14.71
CA VAL A 255 33.34 3.97 15.04
C VAL A 255 34.08 5.20 15.56
N LYS A 256 34.11 5.37 16.87
CA LYS A 256 35.07 6.28 17.52
C LYS A 256 36.46 5.74 17.21
N ALA A 257 37.19 6.44 16.35
CA ALA A 257 38.63 6.25 16.22
C ALA A 257 39.26 6.61 17.56
N GLN A 258 39.99 5.64 18.14
CA GLN A 258 40.95 5.86 19.22
C GLN A 258 42.30 6.23 18.62
#